data_AF-A0A7S2BXG0-F1
#
_entry.id   AF-A0A7S2BXG0-F1
#
_cell.length_a   1.000
_cell.length_b   1.000
_cell.length_c   1.000
_cell.angle_alpha   90.00
_cell.angle_beta   90.00
_cell.angle_gamma   90.00
#
_symmetry.space_group_name_H-M   'P 1'
#
loop_
_entity.id
_entity.type
_entity.pdbx_description
1 polymer ?
#
loop_
_entity_poly.entity_id
_entity_poly.type
_entity_poly.pdbx_seq_one_letter_code
_entity_poly.pdbx_strand_id
1 'polypeptide(L)'
;LGTSPFKRFHAQGLNVTLSTDDPLLFHLSNEPLLEEYSVSRIGLGLTMTDLCEIARNSVLQSDFPASFKARELGPDYALQGDMRNDPALSNVPGIRESFRWDVLLNERDFVKNAVMSGSSSSCDEL
;
A
#
# COMPACT_ATOMS: atom_id res chain seq x y z
N LEU A 1 -15.88 12.92 0.38
CA LEU A 1 -14.51 12.46 0.02
C LEU A 1 -13.43 13.55 0.14
N GLY A 2 -13.71 14.83 -0.13
CA GLY A 2 -12.67 15.89 -0.13
C GLY A 2 -11.89 16.08 1.19
N THR A 3 -12.40 15.61 2.32
CA THR A 3 -11.74 15.64 3.64
C THR A 3 -11.14 14.30 4.08
N SER A 4 -11.27 13.24 3.26
CA SER A 4 -10.74 11.92 3.61
C SER A 4 -9.20 11.94 3.62
N PRO A 5 -8.54 11.40 4.67
CA PRO A 5 -7.09 11.32 4.71
C PRO A 5 -6.53 10.23 3.78
N PHE A 6 -7.40 9.39 3.19
CA PHE A 6 -7.00 8.23 2.40
C PHE A 6 -6.00 8.57 1.29
N LYS A 7 -6.32 9.59 0.48
CA LYS A 7 -5.43 10.01 -0.62
C LYS A 7 -4.05 10.39 -0.12
N ARG A 8 -3.99 11.13 1.00
CA ARG A 8 -2.74 11.55 1.61
C ARG A 8 -1.95 10.34 2.11
N PHE A 9 -2.60 9.42 2.81
CA PHE A 9 -1.93 8.21 3.32
C PHE A 9 -1.40 7.32 2.18
N HIS A 10 -2.17 7.15 1.12
CA HIS A 10 -1.71 6.43 -0.07
C HIS A 10 -0.54 7.14 -0.76
N ALA A 11 -0.59 8.47 -0.90
CA ALA A 11 0.51 9.25 -1.48
C ALA A 11 1.79 9.12 -0.65
N GLN A 12 1.67 9.08 0.68
CA GLN A 12 2.78 8.87 1.62
C GLN A 12 3.32 7.42 1.65
N GLY A 13 2.73 6.49 0.89
CA GLY A 13 3.21 5.11 0.83
C GLY A 13 2.78 4.23 2.00
N LEU A 14 1.79 4.66 2.78
CA LEU A 14 1.21 3.81 3.81
C LEU A 14 0.48 2.62 3.19
N ASN A 15 0.53 1.48 3.88
CA ASN A 15 -0.15 0.26 3.50
C ASN A 15 -1.67 0.41 3.76
N VAL A 16 -2.39 0.98 2.80
CA VAL A 16 -3.83 1.27 2.88
C VAL A 16 -4.62 0.52 1.82
N THR A 17 -5.88 0.22 2.15
CA THR A 17 -6.83 -0.53 1.32
C THR A 17 -8.21 0.11 1.36
N LEU A 18 -9.02 -0.13 0.33
CA LEU A 18 -10.45 0.20 0.35
C LEU A 18 -11.25 -1.03 0.74
N SER A 19 -12.31 -0.82 1.51
CA SER A 19 -13.24 -1.85 1.96
C SER A 19 -14.64 -1.27 2.02
N THR A 20 -15.64 -2.15 2.06
CA THR A 20 -17.03 -1.78 2.29
C THR A 20 -17.39 -1.98 3.76
N ASP A 21 -18.11 -1.03 4.36
CA ASP A 21 -18.60 -1.11 5.75
C ASP A 21 -20.01 -1.75 5.78
N ASP A 22 -21.03 -1.02 5.31
CA ASP A 22 -22.42 -1.49 5.21
C ASP A 22 -22.92 -1.50 3.75
N PRO A 23 -22.67 -2.59 2.98
CA PRO A 23 -23.05 -2.65 1.57
C PRO A 23 -24.56 -2.50 1.36
N LEU A 24 -25.37 -3.05 2.27
CA LEU A 24 -26.83 -3.03 2.17
C LEU A 24 -27.47 -1.66 2.39
N LEU A 25 -26.79 -0.76 3.10
CA LEU A 25 -27.35 0.54 3.47
C LEU A 25 -27.00 1.65 2.49
N PHE A 26 -25.80 1.60 1.91
CA PHE A 26 -25.23 2.74 1.17
C PHE A 26 -24.99 2.49 -0.31
N HIS A 27 -24.88 1.23 -0.74
CA HIS A 27 -24.49 0.92 -2.11
C HIS A 27 -25.71 0.77 -3.01
N LEU A 28 -25.58 1.26 -4.24
CA LEU A 28 -26.63 1.21 -5.25
C LEU A 28 -26.38 0.08 -6.25
N SER A 29 -25.13 -0.36 -6.38
CA SER A 29 -24.72 -1.47 -7.23
C SER A 29 -24.88 -2.82 -6.53
N ASN A 30 -25.03 -3.89 -7.33
CA ASN A 30 -24.90 -5.27 -6.86
C ASN A 30 -23.44 -5.66 -6.54
N GLU A 31 -22.48 -4.81 -6.93
CA GLU A 31 -21.04 -5.00 -6.68
C GLU A 31 -20.51 -3.85 -5.80
N PRO A 32 -20.75 -3.91 -4.48
CA PRO A 32 -20.52 -2.76 -3.59
C PRO A 32 -19.05 -2.36 -3.50
N LEU A 33 -18.14 -3.33 -3.40
CA LEU A 33 -16.71 -3.02 -3.37
C LEU A 33 -16.22 -2.36 -4.67
N LEU A 34 -16.74 -2.78 -5.82
CA LEU A 34 -16.36 -2.18 -7.11
C LEU A 34 -16.89 -0.74 -7.24
N GLU A 35 -18.06 -0.46 -6.65
CA GLU A 35 -18.61 0.88 -6.52
C GLU A 35 -17.69 1.77 -5.66
N GLU A 36 -17.19 1.30 -4.51
CA GLU A 36 -16.23 2.06 -3.67
C GLU A 36 -14.94 2.41 -4.42
N TYR A 37 -14.39 1.46 -5.18
CA TYR A 37 -13.21 1.71 -6.01
C TYR A 37 -13.48 2.75 -7.09
N SER A 38 -14.64 2.68 -7.74
CA SER A 38 -15.05 3.61 -8.80
C SER A 38 -15.29 5.02 -8.26
N VAL A 39 -16.00 5.13 -7.14
CA VAL A 39 -16.28 6.39 -6.45
C VAL A 39 -14.98 7.00 -5.91
N SER A 40 -14.11 6.20 -5.30
CA SER A 40 -12.81 6.66 -4.80
C SER A 40 -11.89 7.14 -5.93
N ARG A 41 -11.89 6.46 -7.08
CA ARG A 41 -11.15 6.89 -8.27
C ARG A 41 -11.49 8.33 -8.66
N ILE A 42 -12.77 8.62 -8.78
CA ILE A 42 -13.25 9.93 -9.23
C ILE A 42 -13.13 10.96 -8.10
N GLY A 43 -13.61 10.62 -6.90
CA GLY A 43 -13.70 11.55 -5.78
C GLY A 43 -12.35 11.90 -5.14
N LEU A 44 -11.35 11.04 -5.25
CA LEU A 44 -9.99 11.29 -4.78
C LEU A 44 -9.00 11.55 -5.92
N GLY A 45 -9.42 11.38 -7.18
CA GLY A 45 -8.53 11.51 -8.34
C GLY A 45 -7.40 10.48 -8.34
N LEU A 46 -7.73 9.21 -8.08
CA LEU A 46 -6.79 8.09 -8.16
C LEU A 46 -6.68 7.61 -9.62
N THR A 47 -5.47 7.20 -9.99
CA THR A 47 -5.18 6.58 -11.28
C THR A 47 -5.49 5.08 -11.25
N MET A 48 -5.51 4.42 -12.41
CA MET A 48 -5.68 2.96 -12.46
C MET A 48 -4.53 2.25 -11.73
N THR A 49 -3.29 2.74 -11.87
CA THR A 49 -2.14 2.24 -11.15
C THR A 49 -2.32 2.30 -9.63
N ASP A 50 -2.86 3.42 -9.12
CA ASP A 50 -3.14 3.57 -7.69
C ASP A 50 -4.17 2.54 -7.23
N LEU A 51 -5.26 2.33 -8.00
CA LEU A 51 -6.27 1.32 -7.66
C LEU A 51 -5.71 -0.11 -7.67
N CYS A 52 -4.87 -0.45 -8.65
CA CYS A 52 -4.21 -1.75 -8.71
C CYS A 52 -3.27 -1.96 -7.52
N GLU A 53 -2.52 -0.94 -7.12
CA GLU A 53 -1.67 -1.00 -5.92
C GLU A 53 -2.51 -1.20 -4.65
N ILE A 54 -3.60 -0.45 -4.50
CA ILE A 54 -4.54 -0.58 -3.38
C ILE A 54 -5.17 -1.98 -3.34
N ALA A 55 -5.56 -2.53 -4.49
CA ALA A 55 -6.09 -3.89 -4.61
C ALA A 55 -5.02 -4.97 -4.29
N ARG A 56 -3.78 -4.79 -4.75
CA ARG A 56 -2.67 -5.67 -4.36
C ARG A 56 -2.45 -5.65 -2.84
N ASN A 57 -2.49 -4.47 -2.23
CA ASN A 57 -2.34 -4.32 -0.78
C ASN A 57 -3.44 -5.05 -0.01
N SER A 58 -4.68 -5.10 -0.53
CA SER A 58 -5.77 -5.80 0.16
C SER A 58 -5.56 -7.32 0.18
N VAL A 59 -5.04 -7.89 -0.90
CA VAL A 59 -4.64 -9.31 -0.92
C VAL A 59 -3.50 -9.56 0.06
N LEU A 60 -2.50 -8.67 0.14
CA LEU A 60 -1.40 -8.79 1.07
C LEU A 60 -1.85 -8.71 2.54
N GLN A 61 -2.75 -7.78 2.87
CA GLN A 61 -3.31 -7.58 4.21
C GLN A 61 -4.34 -8.63 4.63
N SER A 62 -4.98 -9.29 3.65
CA SER A 62 -5.95 -10.35 3.94
C SER A 62 -5.32 -11.50 4.72
N ASP A 63 -6.16 -12.28 5.40
CA ASP A 63 -5.74 -13.52 6.06
C ASP A 63 -5.89 -14.75 5.14
N PHE A 64 -5.89 -14.54 3.81
CA PHE A 64 -5.95 -15.65 2.87
C PHE A 64 -4.69 -16.53 2.96
N PRO A 65 -4.82 -17.84 2.69
CA PRO A 65 -3.68 -18.75 2.68
C PRO A 65 -2.58 -18.28 1.71
N ALA A 66 -1.33 -18.63 2.03
CA ALA A 66 -0.19 -18.32 1.17
C ALA A 66 -0.36 -18.83 -0.28
N SER A 67 -1.03 -19.97 -0.47
CA SER A 67 -1.35 -20.51 -1.80
C SER A 67 -2.27 -19.61 -2.62
N PHE A 68 -3.23 -18.95 -1.97
CA PHE A 68 -4.10 -17.96 -2.61
C PHE A 68 -3.27 -16.72 -3.00
N LYS A 69 -2.50 -16.17 -2.05
CA LYS A 69 -1.67 -14.99 -2.31
C LYS A 69 -0.65 -15.23 -3.44
N ALA A 70 -0.02 -16.40 -3.47
CA ALA A 70 0.91 -16.78 -4.53
C ALA A 70 0.24 -16.90 -5.91
N ARG A 71 -1.01 -17.36 -5.96
CA ARG A 71 -1.77 -17.44 -7.21
C ARG A 71 -2.17 -16.06 -7.73
N GLU A 72 -2.63 -15.18 -6.85
CA GLU A 72 -3.14 -13.86 -7.25
C GLU A 72 -2.02 -12.81 -7.45
N LEU A 73 -0.88 -12.93 -6.75
CA LEU A 73 0.19 -11.93 -6.76
C LEU A 73 1.53 -12.43 -7.31
N GLY A 74 1.66 -13.73 -7.53
CA GLY A 74 2.88 -14.40 -7.97
C GLY A 74 3.61 -15.12 -6.83
N PRO A 75 4.46 -16.11 -7.14
CA PRO A 75 5.14 -16.94 -6.14
C PRO A 75 6.06 -16.13 -5.22
N ASP A 76 6.59 -15.01 -5.72
CA ASP A 76 7.56 -14.17 -5.03
C ASP A 76 6.93 -13.03 -4.20
N TYR A 77 5.61 -13.03 -4.01
CA TYR A 77 4.87 -11.96 -3.29
C TYR A 77 5.37 -11.68 -1.85
N ALA A 78 6.08 -12.65 -1.26
CA ALA A 78 6.63 -12.59 0.09
C ALA A 78 8.10 -12.09 0.15
N LEU A 79 8.77 -11.94 -1.00
CA LEU A 79 10.12 -11.39 -1.06
C LEU A 79 10.14 -9.90 -0.71
N GLN A 80 11.33 -9.40 -0.39
CA GLN A 80 11.56 -7.96 -0.18
C GLN A 80 12.01 -7.28 -1.47
N GLY A 81 11.69 -6.00 -1.60
CA GLY A 81 12.06 -5.19 -2.74
C GLY A 81 11.27 -5.47 -4.02
N ASP A 82 11.84 -5.04 -5.13
CA ASP A 82 11.16 -4.91 -6.42
C ASP A 82 10.70 -6.26 -7.00
N MET A 83 11.36 -7.35 -6.61
CA MET A 83 11.03 -8.72 -7.02
C MET A 83 9.72 -9.22 -6.42
N ARG A 84 9.13 -8.51 -5.46
CA ARG A 84 7.87 -8.86 -4.81
C ARG A 84 6.64 -8.68 -5.71
N ASN A 85 6.78 -7.97 -6.81
CA ASN A 85 5.66 -7.61 -7.67
C ASN A 85 5.80 -8.30 -9.03
N ASP A 86 4.79 -9.10 -9.38
CA ASP A 86 4.60 -9.58 -10.75
C ASP A 86 3.58 -8.67 -11.47
N PRO A 87 4.02 -7.79 -12.40
CA PRO A 87 3.12 -6.88 -13.10
C PRO A 87 2.07 -7.59 -13.96
N ALA A 88 2.31 -8.83 -14.38
CA ALA A 88 1.35 -9.60 -15.18
C ALA A 88 0.12 -10.03 -14.36
N LEU A 89 0.28 -10.14 -13.03
CA LEU A 89 -0.78 -10.52 -12.11
C LEU A 89 -1.37 -9.31 -11.39
N SER A 90 -0.53 -8.43 -10.85
CA SER A 90 -0.99 -7.29 -10.04
C SER A 90 -1.43 -6.08 -10.86
N ASN A 91 -1.01 -6.00 -12.13
CA ASN A 91 -1.14 -4.81 -12.98
C ASN A 91 -0.51 -3.53 -12.38
N VAL A 92 0.40 -3.68 -11.40
CA VAL A 92 1.20 -2.60 -10.85
C VAL A 92 2.52 -2.54 -11.62
N PRO A 93 2.89 -1.39 -12.23
CA PRO A 93 4.17 -1.25 -12.91
C PRO A 93 5.35 -1.49 -11.97
N GLY A 94 6.39 -2.22 -12.43
CA GLY A 94 7.56 -2.50 -11.60
C GLY A 94 8.25 -1.24 -11.05
N ILE A 95 8.29 -0.16 -11.83
CA ILE A 95 8.84 1.13 -11.40
C ILE A 95 8.09 1.74 -10.20
N ARG A 96 6.78 1.47 -10.07
CA ARG A 96 5.97 1.93 -8.94
C ARG A 96 6.38 1.21 -7.65
N GLU A 97 6.53 -0.11 -7.70
CA GLU A 97 6.99 -0.90 -6.55
C GLU A 97 8.43 -0.53 -6.17
N SER A 98 9.31 -0.38 -7.16
CA SER A 98 10.70 0.04 -6.96
C SER A 98 10.81 1.38 -6.24
N PHE A 99 10.05 2.37 -6.71
CA PHE A 99 9.97 3.67 -6.03
C PHE A 99 9.48 3.55 -4.59
N ARG A 100 8.43 2.76 -4.32
CA ARG A 100 7.92 2.54 -2.95
C ARG A 100 8.98 1.92 -2.05
N TRP A 101 9.73 0.96 -2.57
CA TRP A 101 10.78 0.27 -1.82
C TRP A 101 11.95 1.20 -1.51
N ASP A 102 12.43 1.94 -2.51
CA ASP A 102 13.53 2.89 -2.34
C ASP A 102 13.20 3.99 -1.32
N VAL A 103 11.99 4.55 -1.38
CA VAL A 103 11.55 5.55 -0.39
C VAL A 103 11.51 4.95 1.01
N LEU A 104 10.95 3.74 1.18
CA LEU A 104 10.89 3.08 2.47
C LEU A 104 12.29 2.81 3.05
N LEU A 105 13.25 2.37 2.23
CA LEU A 105 14.63 2.15 2.65
C LEU A 105 15.29 3.47 3.11
N ASN A 106 15.12 4.53 2.32
CA ASN A 106 15.65 5.86 2.66
C ASN A 106 15.07 6.40 3.97
N GLU A 107 13.76 6.28 4.16
CA GLU A 107 13.09 6.71 5.40
C GLU A 107 13.56 5.90 6.62
N ARG A 108 13.69 4.58 6.47
CA ARG A 108 14.19 3.69 7.52
C ARG A 108 15.62 4.04 7.90
N ASP A 109 16.47 4.30 6.91
CA ASP A 109 17.88 4.63 7.14
C ASP A 109 18.03 6.04 7.76
N PHE A 110 17.18 6.99 7.37
CA PHE A 110 17.07 8.29 8.05
C PHE A 110 16.75 8.14 9.54
N VAL A 111 15.74 7.32 9.89
CA VAL A 111 15.37 7.07 11.29
C VAL A 111 16.51 6.39 12.04
N LYS A 112 17.14 5.36 11.45
CA LYS A 112 18.29 4.69 12.07
C LYS A 112 19.42 5.67 12.37
N ASN A 113 19.78 6.51 11.41
CA ASN A 113 20.86 7.48 11.58
C ASN A 113 20.54 8.53 12.65
N ALA A 114 19.29 9.00 12.70
CA ALA A 114 18.83 9.94 13.73
C ALA A 114 18.84 9.32 15.15
N VAL A 115 18.52 8.03 15.27
CA VAL A 115 18.64 7.33 16.55
C VAL A 115 20.10 7.18 16.97
N MET A 116 20.98 6.78 16.03
CA MET A 116 22.40 6.58 16.33
C MET A 116 23.12 7.88 16.74
N SER A 117 22.77 9.01 16.13
CA SER A 117 23.32 10.32 16.50
C SER A 117 22.81 10.83 17.86
N GLY A 118 21.60 10.44 18.27
CA GLY A 118 21.05 10.75 19.59
C GLY A 118 21.65 9.90 20.73
N SER A 119 22.22 8.74 20.43
CA SER A 119 22.89 7.88 21.42
C SER A 119 24.36 8.25 21.69
N SER A 120 25.00 9.04 20.83
CA SER A 120 26.39 9.50 21.03
C SER A 120 26.53 10.74 21.93
N SER A 121 25.43 11.37 22.35
CA SER A 121 25.44 12.61 23.15
C SER A 121 25.21 12.40 24.66
N SER A 122 25.26 11.17 25.16
CA SER A 122 25.08 10.86 26.61
C SER A 122 26.36 10.43 27.35
N CYS A 123 27.54 10.48 26.72
CA CYS A 123 28.81 10.13 27.36
C CYS A 123 29.88 11.18 27.08
N ASP A 124 29.69 12.41 27.58
CA ASP A 124 30.76 13.41 27.78
C ASP A 124 30.31 14.37 28.88
N GLU A 125 30.06 13.85 30.08
CA GLU A 125 30.07 14.61 31.33
C GLU A 125 30.10 13.61 32.49
N LEU A 126 31.33 13.21 32.89
CA LEU A 126 31.80 12.93 34.25
C LEU A 126 33.30 12.60 34.21
#